data_AF-Q27HX3-F1
#
_entry.id   AF-Q27HX3-F1
#
_cell.length_a   1.000
_cell.length_b   1.000
_cell.length_c   1.000
_cell.angle_alpha   90.00
_cell.angle_beta   90.00
_cell.angle_gamma   90.00
#
_symmetry.space_group_name_H-M   'P 1'
#
loop_
_entity.id
_entity.type
_entity.pdbx_description
1 polymer ?
#
loop_
_entity_poly.entity_id
_entity_poly.type
_entity_poly.pdbx_seq_one_letter_code
_entity_poly.pdbx_strand_id
1 'polypeptide(L)'
;MWRAAFVLLAAGLSLSLARPHLPPLSSELVNYINKINTTWKAGHNFHNVDYGYVRRLCGTMLKGPKLPLMVQYAGGMKLPEEFDSREQWPNCPTLKEIRDQCSCGSCWAFGAAEAISDRVCI
;
A
#
# COMPACT_ATOMS: atom_id res chain seq x y z
N MET A 1 -31.46 -22.54 -29.12
CA MET A 1 -31.18 -21.66 -27.95
C MET A 1 -30.15 -22.28 -26.98
N TRP A 2 -30.26 -23.55 -26.57
CA TRP A 2 -29.29 -24.15 -25.65
C TRP A 2 -27.85 -24.30 -26.17
N ARG A 3 -27.65 -24.60 -27.46
CA ARG A 3 -26.28 -24.70 -28.03
C ARG A 3 -25.47 -23.41 -27.90
N ALA A 4 -26.12 -22.25 -28.11
CA ALA A 4 -25.47 -20.95 -27.92
C ALA A 4 -25.16 -20.67 -26.45
N ALA A 5 -26.06 -21.04 -25.53
CA ALA A 5 -25.83 -20.91 -24.09
C ALA A 5 -24.65 -21.80 -23.61
N PHE A 6 -24.55 -23.04 -24.11
CA PHE A 6 -23.42 -23.94 -23.79
C PHE A 6 -22.09 -23.41 -24.32
N VAL A 7 -22.05 -22.85 -25.53
CA VAL A 7 -20.83 -22.25 -26.08
C VAL A 7 -20.40 -21.01 -25.30
N LEU A 8 -21.34 -20.15 -24.89
CA LEU A 8 -21.05 -18.98 -24.07
C LEU A 8 -20.55 -19.35 -22.67
N LEU A 9 -21.16 -20.37 -22.04
CA LEU A 9 -20.69 -20.91 -20.76
C LEU A 9 -19.30 -21.53 -20.86
N ALA A 10 -19.04 -22.33 -21.91
CA ALA A 10 -17.73 -22.93 -22.14
C ALA A 10 -16.66 -21.87 -22.41
N ALA A 11 -16.96 -20.84 -23.20
CA ALA A 11 -16.05 -19.73 -23.44
C ALA A 11 -15.76 -18.93 -22.15
N GLY A 12 -16.77 -18.67 -21.32
CA GLY A 12 -16.61 -18.03 -20.02
C GLY A 12 -15.77 -18.85 -19.03
N LEU A 13 -15.94 -20.18 -19.01
CA LEU A 13 -15.10 -21.08 -18.21
C LEU A 13 -13.65 -21.07 -18.71
N SER A 14 -13.42 -21.18 -20.01
CA SER A 14 -12.07 -21.15 -20.60
C SER A 14 -11.34 -19.84 -20.30
N LEU A 15 -12.04 -18.70 -20.38
CA LEU A 15 -11.46 -17.38 -20.06
C LEU A 15 -11.14 -17.21 -18.56
N SER A 16 -11.94 -17.82 -17.67
CA SER A 16 -11.67 -17.77 -16.23
C SER A 16 -10.53 -18.71 -15.82
N LEU A 17 -10.42 -19.89 -16.43
CA LEU A 17 -9.28 -20.82 -16.29
C LEU A 17 -7.98 -20.26 -16.90
N ALA A 18 -8.08 -19.42 -17.93
CA ALA A 18 -6.92 -18.79 -18.57
C ALA A 18 -6.32 -17.62 -17.77
N ARG A 19 -6.95 -17.16 -16.67
CA ARG A 19 -6.34 -16.15 -15.81
C ARG A 19 -5.16 -16.77 -15.06
N PRO A 20 -3.94 -16.23 -15.21
CA PRO A 20 -2.79 -16.73 -14.47
C PRO A 20 -3.04 -16.53 -12.98
N HIS A 21 -3.14 -17.62 -12.23
CA HIS A 21 -3.20 -17.58 -10.77
C HIS A 21 -1.78 -17.40 -10.23
N LEU A 22 -1.34 -16.15 -10.13
CA LEU A 22 0.01 -15.82 -9.67
C LEU A 22 0.07 -15.93 -8.14
N PRO A 23 0.88 -16.85 -7.57
CA PRO A 23 1.00 -16.96 -6.12
C PRO A 23 1.56 -15.67 -5.52
N PRO A 24 1.09 -15.27 -4.32
CA PRO A 24 1.66 -14.11 -3.64
C PRO A 24 3.16 -14.33 -3.41
N LEU A 25 3.94 -13.25 -3.51
CA LEU A 25 5.41 -13.27 -3.34
C LEU A 25 6.18 -14.13 -4.35
N SER A 26 5.54 -14.59 -5.44
CA SER A 26 6.23 -15.36 -6.49
C SER A 26 7.05 -14.48 -7.43
N SER A 27 8.14 -15.01 -7.98
CA SER A 27 8.88 -14.34 -9.06
C SER A 27 8.05 -14.12 -10.32
N GLU A 28 7.05 -14.96 -10.57
CA GLU A 28 6.10 -14.78 -11.68
C GLU A 28 5.28 -13.51 -11.52
N LEU A 29 4.82 -13.20 -10.30
CA LEU A 29 4.11 -11.96 -10.01
C LEU A 29 5.01 -10.73 -10.22
N VAL A 30 6.26 -10.78 -9.76
CA VAL A 30 7.25 -9.71 -9.99
C VAL A 30 7.46 -9.47 -11.49
N ASN A 31 7.66 -10.54 -12.26
CA ASN A 31 7.86 -10.46 -13.70
C ASN A 31 6.61 -9.95 -14.43
N TYR A 32 5.43 -10.39 -14.03
CA TYR A 32 4.16 -9.91 -14.58
C TYR A 32 3.99 -8.40 -14.38
N ILE A 33 4.24 -7.90 -13.16
CA ILE A 33 4.15 -6.47 -12.84
C ILE A 33 5.15 -5.66 -13.67
N ASN A 34 6.40 -6.10 -13.75
CA ASN A 34 7.42 -5.42 -14.54
C ASN A 34 7.13 -5.45 -16.05
N LYS A 35 6.36 -6.45 -16.53
CA LYS A 35 5.97 -6.58 -17.94
C LYS A 35 4.87 -5.59 -18.35
N ILE A 36 3.96 -5.24 -17.45
CA ILE A 36 2.85 -4.32 -17.77
C ILE A 36 3.26 -2.83 -17.77
N ASN A 37 4.57 -2.54 -17.63
CA ASN A 37 5.19 -1.23 -17.78
C ASN A 37 4.50 -0.12 -16.94
N THR A 38 4.38 -0.36 -15.63
CA THR A 38 3.88 0.63 -14.68
C THR A 38 4.91 1.71 -14.37
N THR A 39 4.51 2.73 -13.61
CA THR A 39 5.40 3.80 -13.13
C THR A 39 6.41 3.37 -12.08
N TRP A 40 6.32 2.14 -11.58
CA TRP A 40 7.21 1.57 -10.57
C TRP A 40 7.74 0.20 -11.01
N LYS A 41 8.80 -0.26 -10.33
CA LYS A 41 9.46 -1.55 -10.60
C LYS A 41 9.27 -2.49 -9.41
N ALA A 42 8.78 -3.70 -9.66
CA ALA A 42 8.61 -4.74 -8.65
C ALA A 42 9.92 -5.50 -8.38
N GLY A 43 10.08 -5.93 -7.12
CA GLY A 43 11.18 -6.76 -6.65
C GLY A 43 10.78 -7.54 -5.40
N HIS A 44 11.64 -8.45 -4.95
CA HIS A 44 11.43 -9.25 -3.74
C HIS A 44 11.98 -8.51 -2.52
N ASN A 45 11.10 -8.12 -1.60
CA ASN A 45 11.46 -7.55 -0.29
C ASN A 45 11.36 -8.57 0.85
N PHE A 46 10.53 -9.60 0.67
CA PHE A 46 10.27 -10.63 1.68
C PHE A 46 10.85 -11.96 1.21
N HIS A 47 11.77 -12.54 1.99
CA HIS A 47 12.40 -13.82 1.70
C HIS A 47 12.10 -14.82 2.82
N ASN A 48 11.72 -16.04 2.46
CA ASN A 48 11.49 -17.15 3.40
C ASN A 48 10.46 -16.83 4.51
N VAL A 49 9.41 -16.05 4.19
CA VAL A 49 8.32 -15.75 5.12
C VAL A 49 7.01 -16.39 4.66
N ASP A 50 6.15 -16.70 5.63
CA ASP A 50 4.79 -17.12 5.36
C ASP A 50 3.92 -15.94 4.90
N TYR A 51 2.94 -16.19 4.03
CA TYR A 51 2.02 -15.14 3.57
C TYR A 51 1.17 -14.58 4.73
N GLY A 52 0.90 -15.38 5.77
CA GLY A 52 0.25 -14.95 7.00
C GLY A 52 1.07 -13.90 7.77
N TYR A 53 2.40 -13.94 7.71
CA TYR A 53 3.25 -12.87 8.24
C TYR A 53 3.01 -11.56 7.48
N VAL A 54 3.05 -11.60 6.14
CA VAL A 54 2.81 -10.40 5.30
C VAL A 54 1.41 -9.84 5.54
N ARG A 55 0.39 -10.70 5.66
CA ARG A 55 -0.97 -10.28 6.01
C ARG A 55 -1.02 -9.59 7.38
N ARG A 56 -0.26 -10.07 8.36
CA ARG A 56 -0.21 -9.48 9.71
C ARG A 56 0.42 -8.08 9.70
N LEU A 57 1.36 -7.80 8.79
CA LEU A 57 1.93 -6.45 8.66
C LEU A 57 0.85 -5.40 8.32
N CYS A 58 -0.24 -5.80 7.65
CA CYS A 58 -1.38 -4.94 7.31
C CYS A 58 -2.43 -4.86 8.42
N GLY A 59 -2.06 -4.36 9.60
CA GLY A 59 -2.90 -4.38 10.80
C GLY A 59 -4.01 -3.32 10.93
N THR A 60 -4.09 -2.34 10.02
CA THR A 60 -5.09 -1.27 10.11
C THR A 60 -6.47 -1.73 9.65
N MET A 61 -7.48 -1.57 10.51
CA MET A 61 -8.87 -1.77 10.15
C MET A 61 -9.46 -0.49 9.54
N LEU A 62 -9.84 -0.56 8.26
CA LEU A 62 -10.48 0.56 7.56
C LEU A 62 -11.95 0.73 7.98
N LYS A 63 -12.51 1.92 7.75
CA LYS A 63 -13.91 2.30 8.09
C LYS A 63 -14.20 2.40 9.59
N GLY A 64 -13.20 2.79 10.37
CA GLY A 64 -13.36 3.14 11.78
C GLY A 64 -14.09 4.48 11.99
N PRO A 65 -14.19 4.94 13.26
CA PRO A 65 -14.78 6.23 13.59
C PRO A 65 -14.06 7.37 12.88
N LYS A 66 -14.83 8.37 12.41
CA LYS A 66 -14.30 9.57 11.77
C LYS A 66 -14.32 10.72 12.77
N LEU A 67 -13.20 11.43 12.89
CA LEU A 67 -13.11 12.65 13.68
C LEU A 67 -13.78 13.82 12.95
N PRO A 68 -14.12 14.91 13.67
CA PRO A 68 -14.56 16.15 13.04
C PRO A 68 -13.56 16.62 11.98
N LEU A 69 -14.08 17.16 10.87
CA LEU A 69 -13.25 17.68 9.81
C LEU A 69 -12.50 18.93 10.29
N MET A 70 -11.18 18.89 10.29
CA MET A 70 -10.36 20.08 10.48
C MET A 70 -10.35 20.86 9.16
N VAL A 71 -11.20 21.89 9.06
CA VAL A 71 -11.19 22.81 7.92
C VAL A 71 -10.02 23.78 8.12
N GLN A 72 -8.90 23.51 7.45
CA GLN A 72 -7.79 24.46 7.38
C GLN A 72 -8.01 25.42 6.21
N TYR A 73 -8.13 26.71 6.51
CA TYR A 73 -8.17 27.74 5.48
C TYR A 73 -6.74 28.05 5.05
N ALA A 74 -6.33 27.48 3.93
CA ALA A 74 -5.01 27.75 3.34
C ALA A 74 -4.88 29.19 2.78
N GLY A 75 -5.91 30.04 2.92
CA GLY A 75 -5.89 31.49 2.66
C GLY A 75 -4.91 31.98 1.60
N GLY A 76 -5.22 31.78 0.32
CA GLY A 76 -4.41 32.29 -0.80
C GLY A 76 -2.95 31.83 -0.83
N MET A 77 -2.56 30.87 0.01
CA MET A 77 -1.19 30.37 0.09
C MET A 77 -0.83 29.67 -1.21
N LYS A 78 0.32 30.06 -1.77
CA LYS A 78 0.91 29.39 -2.93
C LYS A 78 1.71 28.19 -2.41
N LEU A 79 1.21 27.00 -2.65
CA LEU A 79 1.93 25.76 -2.34
C LEU A 79 3.06 25.54 -3.36
N PRO A 80 4.21 25.00 -2.95
CA PRO A 80 5.28 24.64 -3.88
C PRO A 80 4.88 23.43 -4.73
N GLU A 81 5.56 23.23 -5.86
CA GLU A 81 5.37 22.06 -6.73
C GLU A 81 5.88 20.77 -6.07
N GLU A 82 6.96 20.87 -5.29
CA GLU A 82 7.55 19.76 -4.53
C GLU A 82 7.74 20.18 -3.07
N PHE A 83 7.53 19.25 -2.13
CA PHE A 83 7.71 19.48 -0.70
C PHE A 83 8.18 18.21 -0.01
N ASP A 84 9.24 18.33 0.78
CA ASP A 84 9.75 17.28 1.66
C ASP A 84 9.89 17.82 3.10
N SER A 85 9.12 17.23 4.03
CA SER A 85 9.17 17.61 5.45
C SER A 85 10.59 17.52 6.04
N ARG A 86 11.41 16.57 5.56
CA ARG A 86 12.78 16.35 6.06
C ARG A 86 13.73 17.47 5.68
N GLU A 87 13.43 18.17 4.59
CA GLU A 87 14.17 19.35 4.14
C GLU A 87 13.64 20.62 4.79
N GLN A 88 12.31 20.72 4.98
CA GLN A 88 11.66 21.85 5.64
C GLN A 88 12.02 21.96 7.13
N TRP A 89 12.11 20.83 7.84
CA TRP A 89 12.46 20.76 9.26
C TRP A 89 13.71 19.88 9.49
N PRO A 90 14.89 20.34 9.05
CA PRO A 90 16.10 19.51 9.05
C PRO A 90 16.61 19.19 10.46
N ASN A 91 16.22 20.00 11.45
CA ASN A 91 16.57 19.83 12.86
C ASN A 91 15.69 18.80 13.59
N CYS A 92 14.68 18.24 12.92
CA CYS A 92 13.81 17.21 13.46
C CYS A 92 14.24 15.82 12.97
N PRO A 93 15.03 15.06 13.77
CA PRO A 93 15.58 13.78 13.32
C PRO A 93 14.51 12.70 13.14
N THR A 94 13.37 12.81 13.84
CA THR A 94 12.26 11.84 13.79
C THR A 94 11.66 11.73 12.39
N LEU A 95 11.67 12.82 11.60
CA LEU A 95 11.18 12.84 10.22
C LEU A 95 11.97 11.92 9.27
N LYS A 96 13.19 11.55 9.66
CA LYS A 96 14.08 10.64 8.89
C LYS A 96 14.09 9.23 9.47
N GLU A 97 13.43 9.01 10.60
CA GLU A 97 13.43 7.73 11.30
C GLU A 97 12.46 6.76 10.64
N ILE A 98 12.94 5.56 10.28
CA ILE A 98 12.11 4.46 9.79
C ILE A 98 12.04 3.39 10.87
N ARG A 99 10.83 3.07 11.31
CA ARG A 99 10.60 2.10 12.40
C ARG A 99 10.16 0.74 11.88
N ASP A 100 10.35 -0.29 12.70
CA ASP A 100 9.94 -1.66 12.41
C ASP A 100 8.84 -2.09 13.39
N GLN A 101 7.67 -2.44 12.85
CA GLN A 101 6.54 -2.98 13.61
C GLN A 101 6.71 -4.46 13.99
N CYS A 102 7.76 -5.11 13.49
CA CYS A 102 8.06 -6.53 13.67
C CYS A 102 6.89 -7.43 13.20
N SER A 103 6.77 -8.62 13.78
CA SER A 103 5.69 -9.58 13.53
C SER A 103 4.33 -9.18 14.15
N CYS A 104 4.05 -7.89 14.28
CA CYS A 104 2.83 -7.34 14.87
C CYS A 104 2.06 -6.50 13.84
N GLY A 105 0.72 -6.53 13.89
CA GLY A 105 -0.15 -5.66 13.09
C GLY A 105 -0.34 -4.28 13.72
N SER A 106 0.76 -3.63 14.14
CA SER A 106 0.73 -2.37 14.88
C SER A 106 0.94 -1.12 14.01
N CYS A 107 0.89 -1.23 12.67
CA CYS A 107 1.09 -0.09 11.77
C CYS A 107 0.18 1.11 12.05
N TRP A 108 -1.06 0.88 12.50
CA TRP A 108 -1.99 1.94 12.89
C TRP A 108 -1.48 2.77 14.08
N ALA A 109 -0.76 2.14 15.02
CA ALA A 109 -0.17 2.80 16.18
C ALA A 109 1.18 3.44 15.81
N PHE A 110 1.95 2.79 14.95
CA PHE A 110 3.25 3.30 14.46
C PHE A 110 3.06 4.60 13.67
N GLY A 111 2.21 4.60 12.64
CA GLY A 111 1.97 5.82 11.85
C GLY A 111 1.40 6.97 12.68
N ALA A 112 0.64 6.68 13.74
CA ALA A 112 0.17 7.68 14.68
C ALA A 112 1.31 8.23 15.57
N ALA A 113 2.10 7.35 16.18
CA ALA A 113 3.21 7.74 17.06
C ALA A 113 4.34 8.45 16.32
N GLU A 114 4.64 8.04 15.08
CA GLU A 114 5.61 8.71 14.18
C GLU A 114 5.18 10.14 13.90
N ALA A 115 3.94 10.35 13.41
CA ALA A 115 3.42 11.68 13.13
C ALA A 115 3.30 12.56 14.39
N ILE A 116 2.98 11.99 15.55
CA ILE A 116 2.98 12.72 16.83
C ILE A 116 4.40 13.16 17.19
N SER A 117 5.39 12.27 17.06
CA SER A 117 6.78 12.59 17.37
C SER A 117 7.30 13.72 16.49
N ASP A 118 6.98 13.68 15.20
CA ASP A 118 7.34 14.73 14.25
C ASP A 118 6.68 16.08 14.61
N ARG A 119 5.38 16.07 14.93
CA ARG A 119 4.64 17.28 15.30
C ARG A 119 5.04 17.88 16.65
N VAL A 120 5.66 17.10 17.54
CA VAL A 120 6.23 17.62 18.79
C VAL A 120 7.53 18.38 18.51
N CYS A 121 8.25 18.02 17.44
CA CYS A 121 9.49 18.69 17.07
C CYS A 121 9.30 19.94 16.19
N ILE A 122 8.34 19.87 15.25
CA ILE A 122 7.96 20.98 14.36
C ILE A 122 7.44 22.19 15.15
#